data_AF-A0A7V4XR32-F1
#
_entry.id   AF-A0A7V4XR32-F1
#
_cell.length_a   1.000
_cell.length_b   1.000
_cell.length_c   1.000
_cell.angle_alpha   90.00
_cell.angle_beta   90.00
_cell.angle_gamma   90.00
#
_symmetry.space_group_name_H-M   'P 1'
#
loop_
_entity.id
_entity.type
_entity.pdbx_description
1 polymer ?
#
loop_
_entity_poly.entity_id
_entity_poly.type
_entity_poly.pdbx_seq_one_letter_code
_entity_poly.pdbx_strand_id
1 'polypeptide(L)' 'MARGWESKSVEEQMAEQASSPVKPAVKDPARERKRRDLEMQREYILNQRTSHADRRAALEAALQQIEDQLKTFD' A
#
# COMPACT_ATOMS: atom_id res chain seq x y z
N MET A 1 -1.62 -42.81 -16.51
CA MET A 1 -0.68 -41.68 -16.62
C MET A 1 -0.41 -41.17 -15.21
N ALA A 2 0.74 -41.52 -14.63
CA ALA A 2 1.27 -40.91 -13.39
C ALA A 2 1.63 -39.44 -13.67
N ARG A 3 1.67 -38.49 -12.73
CA ARG A 3 2.32 -38.51 -11.41
C ARG A 3 1.61 -37.52 -10.46
N GLY A 4 1.53 -37.87 -9.18
CA GLY A 4 1.08 -36.97 -8.12
C GLY A 4 2.03 -35.79 -7.92
N TRP A 5 1.46 -34.66 -7.48
CA TRP A 5 2.14 -33.72 -6.62
C TRP A 5 1.24 -33.53 -5.41
N GLU A 6 1.59 -34.30 -4.39
CA GLU A 6 0.91 -34.44 -3.13
C GLU A 6 0.86 -33.11 -2.39
N SER A 7 -0.32 -32.84 -1.83
CA SER A 7 -0.53 -32.06 -0.62
C SER A 7 0.51 -32.43 0.45
N LYS A 8 1.51 -31.58 0.73
CA LYS A 8 2.40 -31.78 1.89
C LYS A 8 3.25 -30.60 2.41
N SER A 9 2.86 -29.34 2.23
CA SER A 9 3.63 -28.25 2.87
C SER A 9 2.84 -27.06 3.40
N VAL A 10 1.56 -27.25 3.77
CA VAL A 10 0.79 -26.15 4.40
C VAL A 10 0.63 -26.35 5.91
N GLU A 11 0.57 -27.60 6.40
CA GLU A 11 0.34 -27.87 7.83
C GLU A 11 1.63 -27.79 8.68
N GLU A 12 2.79 -28.18 8.11
CA GLU A 12 4.06 -28.26 8.85
C GLU A 12 4.68 -26.87 9.11
N GLN A 13 4.31 -25.87 8.30
CA GLN A 13 4.83 -24.51 8.41
C GLN A 13 4.22 -23.71 9.56
N MET A 14 3.15 -24.21 10.19
CA MET A 14 2.55 -23.58 11.39
C MET A 14 3.16 -24.08 12.71
N ALA A 15 3.86 -25.22 12.72
CA ALA A 15 4.40 -25.80 13.94
C ALA A 15 5.72 -25.14 14.43
N GLU A 16 6.46 -24.46 13.55
CA GLU A 16 7.74 -23.82 13.91
C GLU A 16 7.64 -22.38 14.43
N GLN A 17 6.48 -21.72 14.35
CA GLN A 17 6.32 -20.34 14.85
C GLN A 17 6.16 -20.23 16.38
N ALA A 18 6.39 -21.32 17.11
CA ALA A 18 6.24 -21.40 18.57
C ALA A 18 7.56 -21.26 19.36
N SER A 19 8.63 -20.70 18.78
CA SER A 19 9.83 -20.30 19.54
C SER A 19 10.12 -18.80 19.38
N SER A 20 9.89 -18.06 20.47
CA SER A 20 9.99 -16.59 20.63
C SER A 20 11.41 -16.04 20.34
N PRO A 21 11.63 -14.79 19.84
CA PRO A 21 11.40 -13.56 20.63
C PRO A 21 11.09 -12.26 19.83
N VAL A 22 10.50 -11.26 20.52
CA VAL A 22 10.23 -9.86 20.08
C VAL A 22 9.37 -9.73 18.82
N LYS A 23 8.07 -9.44 19.00
CA LYS A 23 7.14 -9.12 17.89
C LYS A 23 7.75 -7.99 17.03
N PRO A 24 8.16 -8.21 15.78
CA PRO A 24 8.42 -7.09 14.89
C PRO A 24 7.08 -6.38 14.71
N ALA A 25 7.06 -5.05 14.85
CA ALA A 25 5.88 -4.25 14.56
C ALA A 25 5.39 -4.65 13.17
N VAL A 26 4.27 -5.36 13.11
CA VAL A 26 3.67 -5.86 11.87
C VAL A 26 3.32 -4.61 11.08
N LYS A 27 4.15 -4.28 10.08
CA LYS A 27 3.82 -3.23 9.11
C LYS A 27 2.51 -3.66 8.48
N ASP A 28 1.44 -2.95 8.79
CA ASP A 28 0.11 -3.26 8.31
C ASP A 28 0.14 -3.18 6.77
N PRO A 29 0.02 -4.31 6.04
CA PRO A 29 0.12 -4.30 4.58
C PRO A 29 -1.01 -3.48 3.96
N ALA A 30 -2.13 -3.27 4.65
CA ALA A 30 -3.19 -2.38 4.20
C ALA A 30 -2.79 -0.90 4.31
N ARG A 31 -2.00 -0.53 5.34
CA ARG A 31 -1.44 0.82 5.50
C ARG A 31 -0.46 1.13 4.37
N GLU A 32 0.42 0.19 4.03
CA GLU A 32 1.37 0.36 2.92
C GLU A 32 0.67 0.48 1.56
N ARG A 33 -0.38 -0.31 1.30
CA ARG A 33 -1.17 -0.21 0.08
C ARG A 33 -1.82 1.17 -0.06
N LYS A 34 -2.49 1.64 1.00
CA LYS A 34 -3.11 2.97 1.02
C LYS A 34 -2.09 4.09 0.76
N ARG A 35 -0.91 4.01 1.38
CA ARG A 35 0.17 4.97 1.16
C ARG A 35 0.60 4.99 -0.32
N ARG A 36 0.82 3.81 -0.93
CA ARG A 36 1.17 3.70 -2.36
C ARG A 36 0.09 4.24 -3.29
N ASP A 37 -1.18 3.99 -2.98
CA ASP A 37 -2.30 4.51 -3.77
C ASP A 37 -2.34 6.05 -3.73
N LEU A 38 -2.11 6.65 -2.56
CA LEU A 38 -2.02 8.10 -2.40
C LEU A 38 -0.81 8.70 -3.13
N GLU A 39 0.36 8.05 -3.06
CA GLU A 39 1.54 8.44 -3.83
C GLU A 39 1.25 8.43 -5.34
N MET A 40 0.55 7.40 -5.83
CA MET A 40 0.18 7.32 -7.26
C MET A 40 -0.78 8.45 -7.67
N GLN A 41 -1.76 8.77 -6.82
CA GLN A 41 -2.68 9.89 -7.06
C GLN A 41 -1.96 11.24 -7.08
N ARG A 42 -1.01 11.45 -6.18
CA ARG A 42 -0.16 12.63 -6.15
C ARG A 42 0.58 12.83 -7.47
N GLU A 43 1.26 11.79 -7.94
CA GLU A 43 2.00 11.85 -9.20
C GLU A 43 1.07 12.07 -10.41
N TYR A 44 -0.11 11.45 -10.41
CA TYR A 44 -1.12 11.68 -11.44
C TYR A 44 -1.57 13.15 -11.51
N ILE A 45 -1.82 13.79 -10.36
CA ILE A 45 -2.21 15.20 -10.28
C ILE A 45 -1.07 16.11 -10.73
N LEU A 46 0.16 15.86 -10.28
CA LEU A 46 1.34 16.65 -10.69
C LEU A 46 1.61 16.58 -12.18
N ASN A 47 1.27 15.45 -12.83
CA ASN A 47 1.42 15.29 -14.27
C ASN A 47 0.28 15.95 -15.08
N GLN A 48 -0.84 16.34 -14.45
CA GLN A 48 -1.91 17.04 -15.14
C GLN A 48 -1.52 18.49 -15.43
N ARG A 49 -1.51 18.85 -16.72
CA ARG A 49 -1.39 20.24 -17.17
C ARG A 49 -2.75 20.74 -17.63
N THR A 50 -3.19 21.87 -17.07
CA THR A 50 -4.44 22.52 -17.45
C THR A 50 -4.27 24.04 -17.62
N SER A 51 -4.91 24.57 -18.65
CA SER A 51 -5.01 26.02 -18.93
C SER A 51 -6.19 26.68 -18.22
N HIS A 52 -7.13 25.92 -17.67
CA HIS A 52 -8.31 26.46 -16.98
C HIS A 52 -8.00 26.75 -15.50
N ALA A 53 -8.28 27.98 -15.07
CA ALA A 53 -7.99 28.44 -13.71
C ALA A 53 -8.72 27.63 -12.63
N ASP A 54 -10.02 27.41 -12.79
CA ASP A 54 -10.81 26.64 -11.80
C ASP A 54 -10.34 25.20 -11.68
N ARG A 55 -9.97 24.60 -12.81
CA ARG A 55 -9.43 23.23 -12.83
C ARG A 55 -8.07 23.15 -12.15
N ARG A 56 -7.24 24.19 -12.29
CA ARG A 56 -5.95 24.28 -11.57
C ARG A 56 -6.18 24.37 -10.06
N ALA A 57 -7.08 25.24 -9.61
CA ALA A 57 -7.42 25.38 -8.20
C ALA A 57 -7.96 24.07 -7.60
N ALA A 58 -8.79 23.34 -8.34
CA ALA A 58 -9.29 22.03 -7.92
C ALA A 58 -8.17 20.98 -7.79
N LEU A 59 -7.21 20.95 -8.73
CA LEU A 59 -6.06 20.05 -8.68
C LEU A 59 -5.13 20.39 -7.51
N GLU A 60 -4.90 21.67 -7.23
CA GLU A 60 -4.11 22.14 -6.08
C GLU A 60 -4.77 21.75 -4.75
N ALA A 61 -6.08 21.93 -4.62
CA ALA A 61 -6.83 21.51 -3.43
C ALA A 61 -6.79 19.99 -3.22
N ALA A 62 -6.97 19.21 -4.30
CA ALA A 62 -6.87 17.76 -4.26
C ALA A 62 -5.46 17.30 -3.89
N LEU A 63 -4.42 17.96 -4.41
CA LEU A 63 -3.02 17.67 -4.07
C LEU A 63 -2.77 17.90 -2.58
N GLN A 64 -3.21 19.05 -2.04
CA GLN A 64 -3.06 19.38 -0.62
C GLN A 64 -3.73 18.32 0.27
N GLN A 65 -4.94 17.89 -0.09
CA GLN A 65 -5.66 16.84 0.65
C GLN A 65 -4.88 15.51 0.67
N ILE A 66 -4.31 15.10 -0.46
CA ILE A 66 -3.52 13.86 -0.56
C ILE A 66 -2.24 13.98 0.27
N GLU A 67 -1.56 15.12 0.22
CA GLU A 67 -0.34 15.35 1.01
C GLU A 67 -0.63 15.33 2.51
N ASP A 68 -1.76 15.89 2.94
CA ASP A 68 -2.18 15.81 4.35
C ASP A 68 -2.53 14.40 4.79
N GLN A 69 -3.14 13.58 3.92
CA GLN A 69 -3.34 12.16 4.18
C GLN A 69 -2.01 11.42 4.27
N LEU A 70 -1.05 11.67 3.37
CA LEU A 70 0.28 11.04 3.40
C LEU A 70 1.03 11.32 4.71
N LYS A 71 0.92 12.54 5.26
CA LYS A 71 1.51 12.88 6.57
C LYS A 71 0.97 12.05 7.74
N THR A 72 -0.23 11.47 7.62
CA THR A 72 -0.77 10.54 8.64
C THR A 72 -0.19 9.13 8.53
N PHE A 73 0.48 8.83 7.42
CA PHE A 73 1.13 7.55 7.16
C PHE A 73 2.63 7.53 7.48
N ASP A 74 3.27 8.70 7.54
CA ASP A 74 4.59 8.90 8.16
C ASP A 74 4.53 8.81 9.70
#